data_AF-A0A645DU99-F1
#
_entry.id   AF-A0A645DU99-F1
#
_cell.length_a   1.000
_cell.length_b   1.000
_cell.length_c   1.000
_cell.angle_alpha   90.00
_cell.angle_beta   90.00
_cell.angle_gamma   90.00
#
_symmetry.space_group_name_H-M   'P 1'
#
loop_
_entity.id
_entity.type
_entity.pdbx_description
1 polymer ?
#
loop_
_entity_poly.entity_id
_entity_poly.type
_entity_poly.pdbx_seq_one_letter_code
_entity_poly.pdbx_strand_id
1 'polypeptide(L)'
;MNSKKVACSTGTNYEDIIKKIKGAQLVTFDGQAAVTQELAMGRVDAAITGGTGAKKISSENEGLSFFVINSKEVELGSLDTFNIGFPKGSELVPVFNKEITKLKEDGTLKQIITKWLGEDYVD
;
A
#
# COMPACT_ATOMS: atom_id res chain seq x y z
N MET A 1 -16.15 -9.88 -8.29
CA MET A 1 -15.91 -8.71 -9.18
C MET A 1 -16.16 -9.07 -10.65
N ASN A 2 -17.29 -9.71 -11.00
CA ASN A 2 -17.47 -10.33 -12.33
C ASN A 2 -17.20 -9.35 -13.50
N SER A 3 -16.10 -9.57 -14.22
CA SER A 3 -15.63 -8.78 -15.36
C SER A 3 -15.32 -7.30 -15.07
N LYS A 4 -15.11 -6.95 -13.80
CA LYS A 4 -14.73 -5.60 -13.39
C LYS A 4 -13.22 -5.41 -13.53
N LYS A 5 -12.81 -4.28 -14.10
CA LYS A 5 -11.40 -3.89 -14.23
C LYS A 5 -10.93 -3.29 -12.92
N VAL A 6 -9.92 -3.90 -12.31
CA VAL A 6 -9.33 -3.43 -11.06
C VAL A 6 -7.87 -3.07 -11.31
N ALA A 7 -7.52 -1.83 -11.00
CA ALA A 7 -6.21 -1.27 -11.31
C ALA A 7 -5.27 -1.24 -10.10
N CYS A 8 -3.97 -1.36 -10.36
CA CYS A 8 -2.93 -0.99 -9.41
C CYS A 8 -1.66 -0.52 -10.15
N SER A 9 -0.68 -0.01 -9.41
CA SER A 9 0.62 0.33 -9.99
C SER A 9 1.41 -0.95 -10.30
N THR A 10 2.05 -1.00 -11.47
CA THR A 10 2.89 -2.13 -11.89
C THR A 10 3.99 -2.41 -10.85
N GLY A 11 4.23 -3.69 -10.57
CA GLY A 11 5.28 -4.17 -9.66
C GLY A 11 4.91 -4.10 -8.18
N THR A 12 3.68 -3.69 -7.85
CA THR A 12 3.19 -3.70 -6.47
C THR A 12 2.63 -5.06 -6.08
N ASN A 13 2.65 -5.35 -4.78
CA ASN A 13 1.98 -6.52 -4.21
C ASN A 13 0.45 -6.53 -4.44
N TYR A 14 -0.15 -5.39 -4.79
CA TYR A 14 -1.56 -5.29 -5.13
C TYR A 14 -1.94 -6.09 -6.38
N GLU A 15 -1.00 -6.37 -7.28
CA GLU A 15 -1.28 -7.25 -8.42
C GLU A 15 -1.71 -8.64 -7.97
N ASP A 16 -1.02 -9.21 -6.98
CA ASP A 16 -1.31 -10.56 -6.48
C ASP A 16 -2.60 -10.58 -5.66
N ILE A 17 -2.90 -9.49 -4.97
CA ILE A 17 -4.19 -9.29 -4.30
C ILE A 17 -5.32 -9.32 -5.34
N ILE A 18 -5.21 -8.53 -6.41
CA ILE A 18 -6.25 -8.45 -7.46
C ILE A 18 -6.44 -9.80 -8.15
N LYS A 19 -5.35 -10.52 -8.46
CA LYS A 19 -5.42 -11.86 -9.08
C LYS A 19 -6.20 -12.87 -8.23
N LYS A 20 -6.21 -12.73 -6.90
CA LYS A 20 -6.98 -13.58 -5.99
C LYS A 20 -8.47 -13.22 -5.92
N ILE A 21 -8.88 -12.03 -6.38
CA ILE A 21 -10.28 -11.60 -6.35
C ILE A 21 -11.06 -12.25 -7.50
N LYS A 22 -11.97 -13.17 -7.16
CA LYS A 22 -12.78 -13.89 -8.15
C LYS A 22 -13.50 -12.94 -9.13
N GLY A 23 -13.22 -13.14 -10.42
CA GLY A 23 -13.82 -12.43 -11.54
C GLY A 23 -13.22 -11.06 -11.85
N ALA A 24 -12.28 -10.55 -11.03
CA ALA A 24 -11.59 -9.31 -11.31
C ALA A 24 -10.67 -9.44 -12.53
N GLN A 25 -10.56 -8.36 -13.30
CA GLN A 25 -9.59 -8.24 -14.39
C GLN A 25 -8.51 -7.26 -13.93
N LEU A 26 -7.29 -7.77 -13.73
CA LEU A 26 -6.14 -6.93 -13.40
C LEU A 26 -5.79 -6.02 -14.58
N VAL A 27 -5.66 -4.73 -14.30
CA VAL A 27 -5.05 -3.74 -15.19
C VAL A 27 -3.93 -3.05 -14.41
N THR A 28 -2.79 -2.81 -15.06
CA THR A 28 -1.68 -2.12 -14.40
C THR A 28 -1.29 -0.87 -15.16
N PHE A 29 -0.82 0.13 -14.42
CA PHE A 29 -0.29 1.38 -14.96
C PHE A 29 1.04 1.72 -14.29
N ASP A 30 1.86 2.50 -14.98
CA ASP A 30 3.11 2.99 -14.41
C ASP A 30 2.84 4.12 -13.42
N GLY A 31 2.81 3.77 -12.13
CA GLY A 31 2.64 4.69 -11.02
C GLY A 31 1.20 5.06 -10.65
N GLN A 32 1.06 5.52 -9.41
CA GLN A 32 -0.25 5.76 -8.78
C GLN A 32 -1.04 6.90 -9.45
N ALA A 33 -0.35 7.90 -10.02
CA ALA A 33 -1.01 9.02 -10.69
C ALA A 33 -1.82 8.55 -11.92
N ALA A 34 -1.25 7.65 -12.73
CA ALA A 34 -1.93 7.08 -13.87
C ALA A 34 -3.14 6.24 -13.43
N VAL A 35 -2.97 5.38 -12.41
CA VAL A 35 -4.07 4.60 -11.82
C VAL A 35 -5.23 5.50 -11.38
N THR A 36 -4.93 6.61 -10.68
CA THR A 36 -5.96 7.54 -10.19
C THR A 36 -6.71 8.22 -11.33
N GLN A 37 -6.03 8.63 -12.41
CA GLN A 37 -6.67 9.24 -13.58
C GLN A 37 -7.61 8.25 -14.29
N GLU A 38 -7.17 7.01 -14.46
CA GLU A 38 -7.96 5.95 -15.09
C GLU A 38 -9.23 5.62 -14.30
N LEU A 39 -9.13 5.64 -12.96
CA LEU A 39 -10.27 5.49 -12.06
C LEU A 39 -11.22 6.68 -12.14
N ALA A 40 -10.69 7.91 -12.07
CA ALA A 40 -11.50 9.14 -12.14
C ALA A 40 -12.25 9.27 -13.48
N MET A 41 -11.65 8.81 -14.58
CA MET A 41 -12.27 8.79 -15.91
C MET A 41 -13.20 7.58 -16.13
N GLY A 42 -13.36 6.68 -15.15
CA GLY A 42 -14.22 5.50 -15.25
C GLY A 42 -13.74 4.45 -16.26
N ARG A 43 -12.47 4.49 -16.66
CA ARG A 43 -11.87 3.48 -17.56
C ARG A 43 -11.55 2.17 -16.86
N VAL A 44 -11.40 2.23 -15.53
CA VAL A 44 -11.36 1.09 -14.62
C VAL A 44 -12.45 1.25 -13.55
N ASP A 45 -12.94 0.13 -13.03
CA ASP A 45 -14.06 0.11 -12.08
C ASP A 45 -13.60 0.35 -10.62
N ALA A 46 -12.35 -0.01 -10.29
CA ALA A 46 -11.77 0.15 -8.97
C ALA A 46 -10.24 0.21 -9.05
N ALA A 47 -9.59 0.68 -7.98
CA ALA A 47 -8.15 0.58 -7.80
C ALA A 47 -7.78 0.10 -6.39
N ILE A 48 -6.67 -0.64 -6.27
CA ILE A 48 -6.09 -1.01 -4.98
C ILE A 48 -4.76 -0.27 -4.79
N THR A 49 -4.60 0.37 -3.64
CA THR A 49 -3.40 1.10 -3.23
C THR A 49 -3.30 1.11 -1.69
N GLY A 50 -2.26 1.75 -1.15
CA GLY A 50 -2.06 1.90 0.29
C GLY A 50 -3.14 2.77 0.93
N GLY A 51 -3.51 2.47 2.19
CA GLY A 51 -4.62 3.14 2.88
C GLY A 51 -4.48 4.67 2.97
N THR A 52 -3.27 5.18 3.25
CA THR A 52 -2.96 6.63 3.21
C THR A 52 -3.22 7.22 1.82
N GLY A 53 -2.77 6.53 0.77
CA GLY A 53 -2.97 6.92 -0.62
C GLY A 53 -4.45 6.93 -1.00
N ALA A 54 -5.21 5.90 -0.63
CA ALA A 54 -6.63 5.81 -0.90
C ALA A 54 -7.40 6.96 -0.21
N LYS A 55 -7.12 7.24 1.06
CA LYS A 55 -7.71 8.37 1.79
C LYS A 55 -7.42 9.70 1.10
N LYS A 56 -6.17 9.93 0.69
CA LYS A 56 -5.77 11.15 -0.03
C LYS A 56 -6.51 11.27 -1.37
N ILE A 57 -6.50 10.22 -2.19
CA ILE A 57 -7.15 10.20 -3.50
C ILE A 57 -8.64 10.50 -3.37
N SER A 58 -9.36 9.83 -2.46
CA SER A 58 -10.79 10.08 -2.26
C SER A 58 -11.08 11.49 -1.74
N SER A 59 -10.19 12.08 -0.94
CA SER A 59 -10.37 13.46 -0.47
C SER A 59 -10.16 14.53 -1.56
N GLU A 60 -9.34 14.22 -2.57
CA GLU A 60 -8.97 15.15 -3.65
C GLU A 60 -9.82 14.98 -4.92
N ASN A 61 -10.63 13.93 -5.01
CA ASN A 61 -11.41 13.59 -6.20
C ASN A 61 -12.87 13.35 -5.80
N GLU A 62 -13.71 14.36 -6.00
CA GLU A 62 -15.15 14.25 -5.72
C GLU A 62 -15.77 13.05 -6.46
N GLY A 63 -16.62 12.30 -5.75
CA GLY A 63 -17.26 11.10 -6.28
C GLY A 63 -16.44 9.82 -6.13
N LEU A 64 -15.17 9.88 -5.76
CA LEU A 64 -14.39 8.70 -5.36
C LEU A 64 -14.53 8.45 -3.85
N SER A 65 -14.65 7.18 -3.49
CA SER A 65 -14.65 6.71 -2.11
C SER A 65 -13.69 5.55 -1.94
N PHE A 66 -13.36 5.21 -0.70
CA PHE A 66 -12.49 4.09 -0.38
C PHE A 66 -13.05 3.29 0.78
N PHE A 67 -12.63 2.03 0.86
CA PHE A 67 -12.77 1.18 2.02
C PHE A 67 -11.48 0.41 2.23
N VAL A 68 -11.23 -0.04 3.46
CA VAL A 68 -10.05 -0.86 3.77
C VAL A 68 -10.43 -2.33 3.59
N ILE A 69 -9.61 -3.05 2.84
CA ILE A 69 -9.76 -4.50 2.69
C ILE A 69 -9.27 -5.17 3.97
N ASN A 70 -10.08 -6.05 4.54
CA ASN A 70 -9.72 -6.80 5.73
C ASN A 70 -8.58 -7.77 5.42
N SER A 71 -7.46 -7.63 6.13
CA SER A 71 -6.26 -8.46 5.95
C SER A 71 -6.47 -9.94 6.27
N LYS A 72 -7.57 -10.30 6.94
CA LYS A 72 -7.97 -11.71 7.17
C LYS A 72 -8.70 -12.32 5.97
N GLU A 73 -9.29 -11.49 5.11
CA GLU A 73 -10.09 -11.93 3.95
C GLU A 73 -9.24 -12.07 2.69
N VAL A 74 -8.07 -11.44 2.69
CA VAL A 74 -7.08 -11.58 1.64
C VAL A 74 -5.84 -12.14 2.30
N GLU A 75 -5.35 -13.31 1.86
CA GLU A 75 -4.03 -13.77 2.29
C GLU A 75 -2.96 -12.79 1.77
N LEU A 76 -2.73 -11.74 2.55
CA LEU A 76 -1.72 -10.71 2.33
C LEU A 76 -0.32 -11.23 2.72
N GLY A 77 -0.21 -12.30 3.52
CA GLY A 77 1.11 -12.78 3.97
C GLY A 77 1.91 -11.67 4.67
N SER A 78 3.24 -11.67 4.54
CA SER A 78 4.16 -10.69 5.14
C SER A 78 4.05 -9.26 4.57
N LEU A 79 3.03 -8.97 3.76
CA LEU A 79 2.86 -7.71 3.03
C LEU A 79 2.42 -6.53 3.91
N ASP A 80 2.22 -6.75 5.22
CA ASP A 80 1.77 -5.72 6.17
C ASP A 80 2.93 -4.90 6.77
N THR A 81 4.16 -5.03 6.26
CA THR A 81 5.32 -4.30 6.81
C THR A 81 6.16 -3.60 5.74
N PHE A 82 6.61 -2.40 6.06
CA PHE A 82 7.65 -1.70 5.30
C PHE A 82 9.03 -2.14 5.78
N ASN A 83 9.92 -2.40 4.84
CA ASN A 83 11.25 -2.98 5.11
C ASN A 83 12.34 -2.22 4.36
N ILE A 84 13.56 -2.21 4.91
CA ILE A 84 14.74 -1.69 4.22
C ILE A 84 15.43 -2.86 3.52
N GLY A 85 15.45 -2.84 2.19
CA GLY A 85 16.07 -3.88 1.38
C GLY A 85 17.57 -3.67 1.20
N PHE A 86 18.36 -4.73 1.41
CA PHE A 86 19.79 -4.79 1.11
C PHE A 86 20.11 -5.94 0.14
N PRO A 87 21.25 -5.90 -0.58
CA PRO A 87 21.73 -7.06 -1.32
C PRO A 87 21.83 -8.31 -0.43
N LYS A 88 21.59 -9.49 -1.01
CA LYS A 88 21.72 -10.76 -0.28
C LYS A 88 23.15 -10.90 0.28
N GLY A 89 23.25 -11.26 1.56
CA GLY A 89 24.53 -11.37 2.26
C GLY A 89 25.13 -10.03 2.73
N SER A 90 24.37 -8.93 2.70
CA SER A 90 24.86 -7.64 3.19
C SER A 90 25.07 -7.64 4.71
N GLU A 91 26.27 -7.26 5.14
CA GLU A 91 26.62 -7.01 6.55
C GLU A 91 25.85 -5.82 7.16
N LEU A 92 25.17 -5.00 6.35
CA LEU A 92 24.39 -3.86 6.83
C LEU A 92 23.06 -4.27 7.47
N VAL A 93 22.53 -5.45 7.15
CA VAL A 93 21.26 -5.95 7.71
C VAL A 93 21.27 -5.95 9.24
N PRO A 94 22.22 -6.61 9.93
CA PRO A 94 22.25 -6.60 11.39
C PRO A 94 22.51 -5.20 11.98
N VAL A 95 23.29 -4.35 11.30
CA VAL A 95 23.58 -2.98 11.75
C VAL A 95 22.30 -2.13 11.76
N PHE A 96 21.57 -2.11 10.64
CA PHE A 96 20.33 -1.34 10.54
C PHE A 96 19.23 -1.86 11.46
N ASN A 97 19.09 -3.19 11.58
CA ASN A 97 18.11 -3.77 12.49
C ASN A 97 18.38 -3.35 13.95
N LYS A 98 19.66 -3.32 14.37
CA LYS A 98 20.05 -2.86 15.71
C LYS A 98 19.68 -1.40 15.95
N GLU A 99 19.98 -0.51 15.02
CA GLU A 99 19.69 0.92 15.19
C GLU A 99 18.18 1.21 15.11
N ILE A 100 17.44 0.54 14.23
CA ILE A 100 15.97 0.63 14.18
C ILE A 100 15.36 0.18 15.52
N THR A 101 15.88 -0.87 16.14
CA THR A 101 15.42 -1.31 17.47
C THR A 101 15.62 -0.23 18.51
N LYS A 102 16.79 0.44 18.56
CA LYS A 102 17.01 1.55 19.49
C LYS A 102 16.03 2.71 19.26
N LEU A 103 15.78 3.08 18.00
CA LEU A 103 14.82 4.13 17.65
C LEU A 103 13.38 3.76 18.05
N LYS A 104 13.05 2.46 18.07
CA LYS A 104 11.76 1.97 18.60
C LYS A 104 11.72 2.11 20.11
N GLU A 105 12.76 1.64 20.79
CA GLU A 105 12.87 1.63 22.26
C GLU A 105 12.89 3.05 22.86
N ASP A 106 13.58 4.00 22.23
CA ASP A 106 13.67 5.38 22.70
C ASP A 106 12.50 6.29 22.25
N GLY A 107 11.58 5.74 21.44
CA GLY A 107 10.39 6.45 20.95
C GLY A 107 10.64 7.40 19.78
N THR A 108 11.88 7.54 19.29
CA THR A 108 12.20 8.39 18.13
C THR A 108 11.46 7.93 16.89
N LEU A 109 11.36 6.62 16.65
CA LEU A 109 10.64 6.09 15.49
C LEU A 109 9.15 6.43 15.56
N LYS A 110 8.55 6.38 16.76
CA LYS A 110 7.17 6.81 17.00
C LYS A 110 6.98 8.28 16.64
N GLN A 111 7.88 9.17 17.07
CA GLN A 111 7.83 10.59 16.71
C GLN A 111 7.92 10.83 15.20
N ILE A 112 8.78 10.09 14.51
CA ILE A 112 8.91 10.17 13.04
C ILE A 112 7.60 9.74 12.38
N ILE A 113 7.01 8.62 12.80
CA ILE A 113 5.74 8.12 12.28
C ILE A 113 4.63 9.15 12.50
N THR A 114 4.46 9.67 13.72
CA THR A 114 3.43 10.68 14.03
C THR A 114 3.58 11.92 13.16
N LYS A 115 4.81 12.42 12.98
CA LYS A 115 5.05 13.65 12.20
C LYS A 115 4.64 13.51 10.74
N TRP A 116 4.91 12.35 10.13
CA TRP A 116 4.74 12.17 8.68
C TRP A 116 3.45 11.46 8.29
N LEU A 117 2.91 10.59 9.16
CA LEU A 117 1.74 9.77 8.87
C LEU A 117 0.54 10.10 9.77
N GLY A 118 0.77 10.72 10.94
CA GLY A 118 -0.26 11.04 11.93
C GLY A 118 -0.34 10.02 13.08
N GLU A 119 -1.15 10.33 14.09
CA GLU A 119 -1.31 9.48 15.29
C GLU A 119 -1.99 8.13 15.00
N ASP A 120 -2.87 8.08 13.99
CA ASP A 120 -3.55 6.84 13.56
C ASP A 120 -2.60 5.71 13.12
N TYR A 121 -1.31 6.02 12.91
CA TYR A 121 -0.29 5.10 12.42
C TYR A 121 0.71 4.67 13.49
N VAL A 122 0.47 5.06 14.75
CA VAL A 122 1.29 4.70 15.89
C VAL A 122 0.56 3.66 16.72
N ASP A 123 1.15 2.46 16.83
CA ASP A 123 0.67 1.41 17.74
C ASP A 123 0.76 1.82 19.22
#